data_AF-A0A3S0ENX4-F1
#
_entry.id   AF-A0A3S0ENX4-F1
#
_cell.length_a   1.000
_cell.length_b   1.000
_cell.length_c   1.000
_cell.angle_alpha   90.00
_cell.angle_beta   90.00
_cell.angle_gamma   90.00
#
_symmetry.space_group_name_H-M   'P 1'
#
loop_
_entity.id
_entity.type
_entity.pdbx_description
1 polymer ?
#
loop_
_entity_poly.entity_id
_entity_poly.type
_entity_poly.pdbx_seq_one_letter_code
_entity_poly.pdbx_strand_id
1 'polypeptide(L)' 'MTASRTDMLRAMLPHTMDCLKARQANLIGDDLIEDYVALDWLEWAGGGLRLTEVGRNVCNGMTRRSG' A
#
# COMPACT_ATOMS: atom_id res chain seq x y z
N MET A 1 -6.29 -4.24 -22.26
CA MET A 1 -5.34 -3.40 -21.50
C MET A 1 -4.94 -4.16 -20.26
N THR A 2 -3.71 -4.65 -20.20
CA THR A 2 -3.15 -5.28 -18.99
C THR A 2 -3.06 -4.21 -17.90
N ALA A 3 -3.74 -4.41 -16.77
CA ALA A 3 -3.57 -3.55 -15.62
C ALA A 3 -2.09 -3.57 -15.22
N SER A 4 -1.48 -2.40 -15.04
CA SER A 4 -0.09 -2.31 -14.60
C SER A 4 0.02 -2.85 -13.17
N ARG A 5 1.16 -3.45 -12.80
CA ARG A 5 1.41 -3.92 -11.42
C ARG A 5 1.08 -2.83 -10.39
N THR A 6 1.42 -1.58 -10.71
CA THR A 6 1.09 -0.41 -9.89
C THR A 6 -0.41 -0.19 -9.71
N ASP A 7 -1.25 -0.44 -10.71
CA ASP A 7 -2.71 -0.27 -10.56
C ASP A 7 -3.32 -1.38 -9.69
N MET A 8 -2.80 -2.61 -9.78
CA MET A 8 -3.17 -3.67 -8.82
C MET A 8 -2.76 -3.30 -7.39
N LEU A 9 -1.53 -2.79 -7.21
CA LEU A 9 -1.06 -2.32 -5.90
C LEU A 9 -1.93 -1.18 -5.36
N ARG A 10 -2.34 -0.21 -6.20
CA ARG A 10 -3.28 0.85 -5.79
C ARG A 10 -4.61 0.27 -5.31
N ALA A 11 -5.17 -0.67 -6.06
CA ALA A 11 -6.44 -1.30 -5.72
C ALA A 11 -6.37 -2.11 -4.41
N MET A 12 -5.23 -2.74 -4.14
CA MET A 12 -5.01 -3.54 -2.93
C MET A 12 -4.55 -2.73 -1.71
N LEU A 13 -4.03 -1.52 -1.90
CA LEU A 13 -3.48 -0.69 -0.83
C LEU A 13 -4.45 -0.46 0.35
N PRO A 14 -5.76 -0.19 0.15
CA PRO A 14 -6.71 -0.05 1.26
C PRO A 14 -6.82 -1.33 2.10
N HIS A 15 -6.88 -2.49 1.45
CA HIS A 15 -6.92 -3.78 2.14
C HIS A 15 -5.64 -4.04 2.92
N THR A 16 -4.48 -3.77 2.31
CA THR A 16 -3.17 -3.81 2.98
C THR A 16 -3.16 -2.92 4.23
N MET A 17 -3.70 -1.70 4.14
CA MET A 17 -3.80 -0.79 5.29
C MET A 17 -4.67 -1.34 6.43
N ASP A 18 -5.81 -1.97 6.11
CA ASP A 18 -6.68 -2.58 7.11
C ASP A 18 -5.98 -3.77 7.80
N CYS A 19 -5.26 -4.59 7.05
CA CYS A 19 -4.42 -5.65 7.61
C CYS A 19 -3.33 -5.09 8.55
N LEU A 20 -2.64 -4.02 8.15
CA LEU A 20 -1.62 -3.37 8.99
C LEU A 20 -2.22 -2.79 10.29
N LYS A 21 -3.38 -2.12 10.21
CA LYS A 21 -4.11 -1.61 11.39
C LYS A 21 -4.53 -2.73 12.34
N ALA A 22 -4.95 -3.87 11.78
CA ALA A 22 -5.32 -5.05 12.57
C ALA A 22 -4.11 -5.85 13.08
N ARG A 23 -2.87 -5.39 12.84
CA ARG A 23 -1.61 -6.13 13.13
C ARG A 23 -1.54 -7.50 12.44
N GLN A 24 -2.24 -7.65 11.32
CA GLN A 24 -2.32 -8.86 10.50
C GLN A 24 -1.46 -8.72 9.23
N ALA A 25 -0.22 -8.25 9.39
CA ALA A 25 0.70 -8.12 8.26
C ALA A 25 0.99 -9.46 7.57
N ASN A 26 0.90 -10.57 8.30
CA ASN A 26 1.05 -11.93 7.80
C ASN A 26 -0.02 -12.37 6.78
N LEU A 27 -1.10 -11.60 6.61
CA LEU A 27 -2.11 -11.83 5.56
C LEU A 27 -1.74 -11.15 4.23
N ILE A 28 -0.73 -10.27 4.25
CA ILE A 28 -0.21 -9.60 3.08
C ILE A 28 0.98 -10.45 2.60
N GLY A 29 0.99 -10.82 1.32
CA GLY A 29 2.13 -11.54 0.75
C GLY A 29 3.40 -10.69 0.81
N ASP A 30 4.53 -11.32 1.10
CA ASP A 30 5.83 -10.63 1.23
C ASP A 30 6.19 -9.87 -0.07
N ASP A 31 5.90 -10.43 -1.24
CA ASP A 31 6.10 -9.76 -2.53
C ASP A 31 5.35 -8.42 -2.64
N LEU A 32 4.14 -8.33 -2.07
CA LEU A 32 3.35 -7.10 -2.06
C LEU A 32 3.97 -6.06 -1.13
N ILE A 33 4.44 -6.49 0.03
CA ILE A 33 5.12 -5.61 0.99
C ILE A 33 6.38 -5.04 0.34
N GLU A 34 7.18 -5.88 -0.31
CA GLU A 34 8.39 -5.46 -1.02
C GLU A 34 8.07 -4.47 -2.14
N ASP A 35 7.03 -4.71 -2.94
CA ASP A 35 6.59 -3.76 -3.96
C ASP A 35 6.18 -2.40 -3.36
N TYR A 36 5.43 -2.39 -2.27
CA TYR A 36 5.00 -1.15 -1.62
C TYR A 36 6.18 -0.37 -1.04
N VAL A 37 7.17 -1.07 -0.49
CA VAL A 37 8.41 -0.46 0.00
C VAL A 37 9.26 0.07 -1.15
N ALA A 38 9.37 -0.68 -2.25
CA ALA A 38 10.09 -0.25 -3.46
C ALA A 38 9.45 0.99 -4.12
N LEU A 39 8.13 1.15 -3.98
CA LEU A 39 7.38 2.32 -4.46
C LEU A 39 7.40 3.51 -3.48
N ASP A 40 8.08 3.40 -2.35
CA ASP A 40 8.08 4.37 -1.26
C ASP A 40 6.67 4.59 -0.67
N TRP A 41 5.73 3.66 -0.81
CA TRP A 41 4.38 3.82 -0.24
C TRP A 41 4.30 3.35 1.21
N LEU A 42 5.09 2.32 1.53
CA LEU A 42 5.30 1.82 2.88
C LEU A 42 6.77 1.91 3.25
N GLU A 43 7.04 2.04 4.54
CA GLU A 43 8.38 2.02 5.10
C GLU A 43 8.44 1.11 6.32
N TRP A 44 9.60 0.51 6.55
CA TRP A 44 9.88 -0.21 7.79
C TRP A 44 10.23 0.78 8.90
N ALA A 45 9.40 0.83 9.94
CA ALA A 45 9.58 1.70 11.10
C ALA A 45 9.52 0.88 12.40
N GLY A 46 10.67 0.71 13.06
CA GLY A 46 10.75 0.11 14.40
C GLY A 46 10.21 -1.32 14.51
N GLY A 47 10.35 -2.13 13.46
CA GLY A 47 9.88 -3.52 13.42
C GLY A 47 8.45 -3.71 12.90
N GLY A 48 7.80 -2.64 12.42
CA GLY A 48 6.52 -2.72 11.73
C GLY A 48 6.52 -1.92 10.42
N LEU A 49 5.48 -2.12 9.60
CA LEU A 49 5.25 -1.31 8.41
C LEU A 49 4.43 -0.08 8.75
N ARG A 50 4.84 1.06 8.20
CA ARG A 50 4.13 2.34 8.32
C ARG A 50 3.89 2.93 6.94
N LEU A 51 2.81 3.69 6.81
CA LEU A 51 2.52 4.47 5.61
C LEU A 51 3.42 5.71 5.54
N THR A 52 4.06 5.91 4.38
CA THR A 52 4.88 7.10 4.09
C THR A 52 4.00 8.28 3.68
N GLU A 53 4.64 9.41 3.38
CA GLU A 53 3.94 10.55 2.77
C GLU A 53 3.49 10.27 1.34
N VAL A 54 4.29 9.56 0.55
CA VAL A 54 3.94 9.17 -0.82
C VAL A 54 2.72 8.24 -0.81
N GLY A 55 2.70 7.23 0.06
CA GLY A 55 1.55 6.33 0.22
C GLY A 55 0.26 7.08 0.62
N ARG A 56 0.37 8.07 1.52
CA ARG A 56 -0.75 8.96 1.87
C ARG A 56 -1.27 9.74 0.67
N ASN A 57 -0.37 10.31 -0.13
CA ASN A 57 -0.74 11.06 -1.33
C ASN A 57 -1.41 10.17 -2.39
N VAL A 58 -0.98 8.92 -2.51
CA VAL A 58 -1.60 7.94 -3.41
C VAL A 58 -3.01 7.57 -2.95
N CYS A 59 -3.21 7.30 -1.65
CA CYS A 59 -4.56 7.09 -1.08
C CYS A 59 -5.48 8.30 -1.30
N ASN A 60 -4.99 9.51 -1.02
CA ASN A 60 -5.75 10.75 -1.26
C ASN A 60 -6.02 10.99 -2.76
N GLY A 61 -5.07 10.64 -3.63
CA GLY A 61 -5.22 10.77 -5.07
C GLY A 61 -6.29 9.83 -5.65
N MET A 62 -6.44 8.63 -5.08
CA MET A 62 -7.52 7.70 -5.44
C MET A 62 -8.89 8.27 -5.12
N THR A 63 -9.09 8.90 -3.96
CA THR A 63 -10.38 9.51 -3.62
C THR A 63 -10.71 10.71 -4.51
N ARG A 64 -9.68 11.40 -5.02
CA ARG A 64 -9.82 12.64 -5.79
C ARG A 64 -10.10 12.42 -7.28
N ARG A 65 -9.83 11.22 -7.82
CA ARG A 65 -10.06 10.88 -9.24
C ARG A 65 -11.43 10.24 -9.53
N SER A 66 -12.33 10.25 -8.56
CA SER A 66 -13.72 9.77 -8.70
C SER A 66 -14.76 10.91 -8.78
N GLY A 67 -14.34 12.13 -9.13
CA GLY A 67 -15.21 13.28 -9.37
C GLY A 67 -15.45 13.53 -10.86
#